data_AF-A0A7Y1Q7A8-F1
#
_entry.id   AF-A0A7Y1Q7A8-F1
#
_cell.length_a   1.000
_cell.length_b   1.000
_cell.length_c   1.000
_cell.angle_alpha   90.00
_cell.angle_beta   90.00
_cell.angle_gamma   90.00
#
_symmetry.space_group_name_H-M   'P 1'
#
loop_
_entity.id
_entity.type
_entity.pdbx_description
1 polymer ?
#
loop_
_entity_poly.entity_id
_entity_poly.type
_entity_poly.pdbx_seq_one_letter_code
_entity_poly.pdbx_strand_id
1 'polypeptide(L)'
;MPGPLAPAVARIIDGAYRTYRANQAFENSRTAAELAQLAVEIAERRKQIKETLRVTIEAMTREIEVKSSTFAVVDRGGNSTVSRRGQENITFKEYIERKVPFRPAISQVCTVALQMPIKVPRRIRKKIAGDTVPTTIEIALKQFTASLFFEAVDEALEWRSPLKAEPNYNGNSKKALLGEPVTRPKRFGSAVQPFWPRPKGLLAPDLVVVEYRQEPFETENVFAAVEIKFPGDWAVSKQMKRYVTLMTPETGINPAKIGKEKVALLRVPEDCVGFKAEEKNSSMKGNKNRR
;
A
#
# COMPACT_ATOMS: atom_id res chain seq x y z
N MET A 1 -28.65 -6.81 1.87
CA MET A 1 -27.45 -7.44 1.28
C MET A 1 -26.24 -6.64 1.76
N PRO A 2 -25.20 -7.26 2.35
CA PRO A 2 -23.99 -6.52 2.70
C PRO A 2 -23.36 -5.97 1.39
N GLY A 3 -23.09 -4.67 1.33
CA GLY A 3 -22.50 -4.03 0.15
C GLY A 3 -21.10 -4.59 -0.19
N PRO A 4 -20.56 -4.30 -1.39
CA PRO A 4 -19.31 -4.87 -1.91
C PRO A 4 -18.06 -4.61 -1.03
N LEU A 5 -18.17 -3.68 -0.08
CA LEU A 5 -17.14 -3.36 0.92
C LEU A 5 -16.99 -4.42 2.02
N ALA A 6 -18.08 -5.10 2.41
CA ALA A 6 -18.07 -6.00 3.55
C ALA A 6 -17.23 -7.28 3.33
N PRO A 7 -17.26 -7.94 2.14
CA PRO A 7 -16.41 -9.09 1.86
C PRO A 7 -14.91 -8.75 1.83
N ALA A 8 -14.55 -7.60 1.27
CA ALA A 8 -13.17 -7.15 1.16
C ALA A 8 -12.55 -6.83 2.53
N VAL A 9 -13.29 -6.10 3.37
CA VAL A 9 -12.91 -5.84 4.77
C VAL A 9 -12.81 -7.13 5.57
N ALA A 10 -13.73 -8.07 5.37
CA ALA A 10 -13.70 -9.38 6.05
C ALA A 10 -12.44 -10.18 5.68
N ARG A 11 -12.01 -10.18 4.41
CA ARG A 11 -10.77 -10.88 3.99
C ARG A 11 -9.51 -10.31 4.63
N ILE A 12 -9.38 -8.98 4.69
CA ILE A 12 -8.22 -8.33 5.34
C ILE A 12 -8.17 -8.68 6.83
N ILE A 13 -9.33 -8.61 7.50
CA ILE A 13 -9.45 -8.92 8.93
C ILE A 13 -9.19 -10.41 9.19
N ASP A 14 -9.74 -11.32 8.39
CA ASP A 14 -9.53 -12.75 8.54
C ASP A 14 -8.08 -13.15 8.28
N GLY A 15 -7.42 -12.55 7.28
CA GLY A 15 -5.99 -12.73 7.05
C GLY A 15 -5.17 -12.27 8.26
N ALA A 16 -5.37 -11.04 8.70
CA ALA A 16 -4.69 -10.48 9.88
C ALA A 16 -4.93 -11.31 11.14
N TYR A 17 -6.17 -11.79 11.34
CA TYR A 17 -6.55 -12.54 12.54
C TYR A 17 -6.05 -13.97 12.54
N ARG A 18 -6.09 -14.69 11.40
CA ARG A 18 -5.52 -16.04 11.31
C ARG A 18 -4.02 -16.01 11.62
N THR A 19 -3.31 -14.99 11.14
CA THR A 19 -1.89 -14.85 11.42
C THR A 19 -1.61 -14.42 12.87
N TYR A 20 -2.47 -13.59 13.46
CA TYR A 20 -2.39 -13.24 14.89
C TYR A 20 -2.70 -14.41 15.82
N ARG A 21 -3.71 -15.24 15.52
CA ARG A 21 -4.08 -16.42 16.31
C ARG A 21 -3.01 -17.49 16.34
N ALA A 22 -2.26 -17.66 15.26
CA ALA A 22 -1.10 -18.55 15.24
C ALA A 22 0.00 -18.13 16.24
N ASN A 23 0.05 -16.85 16.64
CA ASN A 23 1.01 -16.35 17.64
C ASN A 23 0.59 -16.61 19.08
N GLN A 24 -0.71 -16.59 19.39
CA GLN A 24 -1.15 -16.79 20.77
C GLN A 24 -0.97 -18.21 21.28
N ALA A 25 -0.92 -19.20 20.38
CA ALA A 25 -0.57 -20.57 20.75
C ALA A 25 0.86 -20.72 21.32
N PHE A 26 1.71 -19.67 21.21
CA PHE A 26 3.06 -19.64 21.75
C PHE A 26 3.18 -18.99 23.15
N GLU A 27 2.14 -18.35 23.69
CA GLU A 27 2.18 -17.67 25.01
C GLU A 27 1.33 -18.39 26.08
N ASN A 28 1.51 -19.69 26.24
CA ASN A 28 0.77 -20.48 27.22
C ASN A 28 1.38 -20.44 28.63
N SER A 29 1.40 -19.25 29.24
CA SER A 29 1.64 -19.09 30.68
C SER A 29 0.76 -18.00 31.32
N ARG A 30 -0.39 -17.68 30.71
CA ARG A 30 -1.32 -16.66 31.23
C ARG A 30 -2.45 -17.30 32.05
N THR A 31 -2.83 -16.64 33.13
CA THR A 31 -3.96 -17.04 33.98
C THR A 31 -5.30 -16.86 33.25
N ALA A 32 -6.36 -17.55 33.69
CA ALA A 32 -7.69 -17.47 33.05
C ALA A 32 -8.27 -16.04 33.03
N ALA A 33 -7.98 -15.23 34.05
CA ALA A 33 -8.42 -13.83 34.12
C ALA A 33 -7.67 -12.93 33.11
N GLU A 34 -6.35 -13.14 32.95
CA GLU A 34 -5.54 -12.45 31.94
C GLU A 34 -5.95 -12.85 30.52
N LEU A 35 -6.33 -14.11 30.31
CA LEU A 35 -6.85 -14.58 29.02
C LEU A 35 -8.21 -13.95 28.68
N ALA A 36 -9.09 -13.78 29.68
CA ALA A 36 -10.40 -13.14 29.49
C ALA A 36 -10.26 -11.63 29.18
N GLN A 37 -9.42 -10.90 29.93
CA GLN A 37 -9.13 -9.49 29.65
C GLN A 37 -8.47 -9.31 28.28
N LEU A 38 -7.52 -10.17 27.93
CA LEU A 38 -6.89 -10.19 26.62
C LEU A 38 -7.91 -10.41 25.50
N ALA A 39 -8.88 -11.32 25.69
CA ALA A 39 -9.93 -11.58 24.70
C ALA A 39 -10.82 -10.35 24.46
N VAL A 40 -11.16 -9.60 25.52
CA VAL A 40 -11.92 -8.34 25.42
C VAL A 40 -11.11 -7.29 24.67
N GLU A 41 -9.84 -7.09 25.04
CA GLU A 41 -8.96 -6.11 24.37
C GLU A 41 -8.79 -6.45 22.88
N ILE A 42 -8.68 -7.74 22.54
CA ILE A 42 -8.64 -8.21 21.15
C ILE A 42 -9.94 -7.90 20.42
N ALA A 43 -11.09 -8.12 21.05
CA ALA A 43 -12.38 -7.83 20.43
C ALA A 43 -12.55 -6.33 20.16
N GLU A 44 -12.16 -5.48 21.10
CA GLU A 44 -12.18 -4.03 20.93
C GLU A 44 -11.21 -3.56 19.84
N ARG A 45 -9.96 -4.05 19.84
CA ARG A 45 -8.98 -3.74 18.79
C ARG A 45 -9.48 -4.17 17.42
N ARG A 46 -10.09 -5.35 17.30
CA ARG A 46 -10.70 -5.80 16.03
C ARG A 46 -11.82 -4.88 15.57
N LYS A 47 -12.66 -4.41 16.48
CA LYS A 47 -13.74 -3.47 16.16
C LYS A 47 -13.17 -2.14 15.66
N GLN A 48 -12.16 -1.61 16.33
CA GLN A 48 -11.46 -0.39 15.92
C GLN A 48 -10.78 -0.55 14.56
N ILE A 49 -10.10 -1.68 14.32
CA ILE A 49 -9.50 -2.01 13.03
C ILE A 49 -10.60 -2.04 11.97
N LYS A 50 -11.67 -2.80 12.17
CA LYS A 50 -12.78 -2.90 11.22
C LYS A 50 -13.37 -1.53 10.86
N GLU A 51 -13.55 -0.66 11.84
CA GLU A 51 -14.09 0.68 11.60
C GLU A 51 -13.11 1.57 10.83
N THR A 52 -11.84 1.56 11.23
CA THR A 52 -10.78 2.32 10.52
C THR A 52 -10.62 1.85 9.07
N LEU A 53 -10.68 0.52 8.85
CA LEU A 53 -10.69 -0.08 7.51
C LEU A 53 -11.86 0.44 6.69
N ARG A 54 -13.08 0.34 7.25
CA ARG A 54 -14.31 0.77 6.58
C ARG A 54 -14.25 2.24 6.19
N VAL A 55 -13.94 3.12 7.14
CA VAL A 55 -13.85 4.57 6.93
C VAL A 55 -12.79 4.91 5.88
N THR A 56 -11.63 4.24 5.92
CA THR A 56 -10.54 4.47 4.95
C THR A 56 -10.95 4.05 3.54
N ILE A 57 -11.55 2.88 3.39
CA ILE A 57 -12.00 2.39 2.09
C ILE A 57 -13.13 3.29 1.55
N GLU A 58 -14.11 3.66 2.38
CA GLU A 58 -15.19 4.57 1.96
C GLU A 58 -14.67 5.94 1.53
N ALA A 59 -13.75 6.54 2.29
CA ALA A 59 -13.13 7.82 1.96
C ALA A 59 -12.36 7.75 0.63
N MET A 60 -11.59 6.68 0.45
CA MET A 60 -10.81 6.47 -0.76
C MET A 60 -11.69 6.19 -1.99
N THR A 61 -12.73 5.38 -1.85
CA THR A 61 -13.72 5.14 -2.91
C THR A 61 -14.35 6.45 -3.37
N ARG A 62 -14.78 7.31 -2.43
CA ARG A 62 -15.35 8.63 -2.75
C ARG A 62 -14.34 9.53 -3.47
N GLU A 63 -13.10 9.61 -2.98
CA GLU A 63 -12.06 10.41 -3.64
C GLU A 63 -11.80 9.93 -5.07
N ILE A 64 -11.77 8.60 -5.27
CA ILE A 64 -11.60 7.99 -6.58
C ILE A 64 -12.76 8.35 -7.50
N GLU A 65 -14.00 8.18 -7.06
CA GLU A 65 -15.19 8.53 -7.86
C GLU A 65 -15.18 10.00 -8.27
N VAL A 66 -14.92 10.92 -7.33
CA VAL A 66 -14.86 12.36 -7.61
C VAL A 66 -13.75 12.69 -8.61
N LYS A 67 -12.52 12.22 -8.40
CA LYS A 67 -11.38 12.58 -9.26
C LYS A 67 -11.33 11.83 -10.59
N SER A 68 -11.90 10.63 -10.65
CA SER A 68 -12.00 9.88 -11.92
C SER A 68 -12.85 10.62 -12.96
N SER A 69 -13.85 11.38 -12.51
CA SER A 69 -14.66 12.22 -13.41
C SER A 69 -13.83 13.33 -14.09
N THR A 70 -12.74 13.77 -13.46
CA THR A 70 -11.85 14.83 -13.94
C THR A 70 -10.72 14.30 -14.83
N PHE A 71 -10.28 13.06 -14.61
CA PHE A 71 -9.20 12.43 -15.40
C PHE A 71 -9.59 12.13 -16.85
N ALA A 72 -10.87 11.88 -17.12
CA ALA A 72 -11.36 11.62 -18.48
C ALA A 72 -11.22 12.81 -19.45
N VAL A 73 -10.90 14.02 -18.95
CA VAL A 73 -10.88 15.28 -19.71
C VAL A 73 -9.44 15.72 -20.06
N VAL A 74 -8.41 15.00 -19.61
CA VAL A 74 -7.00 15.43 -19.77
C VAL A 74 -6.27 14.58 -20.81
N ASP A 75 -5.56 15.23 -21.73
CA ASP A 75 -4.72 14.58 -22.75
C ASP A 75 -3.64 13.67 -22.14
N ARG A 76 -3.33 12.59 -22.88
CA ARG A 76 -2.32 11.58 -22.51
C ARG A 76 -0.96 12.22 -22.24
N GLY A 77 -0.32 11.83 -21.14
CA GLY A 77 1.07 12.17 -20.85
C GLY A 77 1.25 13.20 -19.74
N GLY A 78 0.99 12.75 -18.50
CA GLY A 78 1.14 13.45 -17.22
C GLY A 78 2.42 14.27 -16.99
N ASN A 79 2.58 15.35 -17.74
CA ASN A 79 3.68 16.29 -17.65
C ASN A 79 3.42 17.26 -16.50
N SER A 80 3.65 16.82 -15.27
CA SER A 80 3.92 17.81 -14.23
C SER A 80 4.79 17.28 -13.10
N THR A 81 5.89 17.99 -12.85
CA THR A 81 6.73 17.88 -11.67
C THR A 81 6.24 18.90 -10.62
N VAL A 82 6.40 18.58 -9.34
CA VAL A 82 6.21 19.53 -8.23
C VAL A 82 7.59 19.83 -7.67
N SER A 83 8.04 21.08 -7.72
CA SER A 83 9.31 21.46 -7.12
C SER A 83 9.20 21.40 -5.59
N ARG A 84 10.04 20.62 -4.91
CA ARG A 84 10.20 20.67 -3.46
C ARG A 84 11.54 21.32 -3.13
N ARG A 85 11.53 22.38 -2.33
CA ARG A 85 12.76 22.99 -1.79
C ARG A 85 13.21 22.15 -0.59
N GLY A 86 14.19 21.28 -0.79
CA GLY A 86 14.86 20.51 0.28
C GLY A 86 16.16 19.89 -0.22
N GLN A 87 17.22 19.96 0.59
CA GLN A 87 18.49 19.26 0.35
C GLN A 87 18.36 17.80 0.79
N GLU A 88 17.78 16.94 -0.04
CA GLU A 88 17.70 15.49 0.24
C GLU A 88 18.10 14.66 -0.98
N ASN A 89 18.79 13.53 -0.72
CA ASN A 89 19.21 12.47 -1.66
C ASN A 89 19.09 12.83 -3.15
N ILE A 90 20.09 13.57 -3.66
CA ILE A 90 20.19 14.08 -5.05
C ILE A 90 19.85 12.99 -6.07
N THR A 91 20.22 11.74 -5.80
CA THR A 91 20.03 10.59 -6.69
C THR A 91 18.56 10.21 -6.96
N PHE A 92 17.63 10.46 -6.03
CA PHE A 92 16.22 10.07 -6.18
C PHE A 92 15.26 11.26 -6.23
N LYS A 93 15.78 12.49 -6.13
CA LYS A 93 14.99 13.73 -6.10
C LYS A 93 13.95 13.78 -7.22
N GLU A 94 14.35 13.46 -8.45
CA GLU A 94 13.45 13.48 -9.61
C GLU A 94 12.26 12.53 -9.50
N TYR A 95 12.38 11.40 -8.78
CA TYR A 95 11.30 10.45 -8.56
C TYR A 95 10.39 10.87 -7.41
N ILE A 96 10.96 11.49 -6.37
CA ILE A 96 10.23 12.00 -5.19
C ILE A 96 9.32 13.18 -5.57
N GLU A 97 9.80 14.05 -6.47
CA GLU A 97 9.12 15.26 -6.93
C GLU A 97 8.02 15.01 -7.98
N ARG A 98 7.81 13.75 -8.41
CA ARG A 98 6.76 13.42 -9.38
C ARG A 98 5.37 13.56 -8.78
N LYS A 99 4.46 14.13 -9.58
CA LYS A 99 3.04 14.13 -9.23
C LYS A 99 2.50 12.72 -9.32
N VAL A 100 1.89 12.28 -8.22
CA VAL A 100 1.16 11.03 -8.14
C VAL A 100 -0.32 11.39 -8.01
N PRO A 101 -1.19 11.00 -8.94
CA PRO A 101 -2.63 11.19 -8.78
C PRO A 101 -3.15 10.45 -7.55
N PHE A 102 -4.27 10.91 -6.99
CA PHE A 102 -4.86 10.33 -5.78
C PHE A 102 -3.89 10.26 -4.58
N ARG A 103 -2.84 11.11 -4.54
CA ARG A 103 -1.86 11.13 -3.45
C ARG A 103 -2.50 11.23 -2.05
N PRO A 104 -3.55 12.04 -1.80
CA PRO A 104 -4.22 12.04 -0.50
C PRO A 104 -4.76 10.65 -0.09
N ALA A 105 -5.55 10.01 -0.96
CA ALA A 105 -6.00 8.62 -0.76
C ALA A 105 -4.87 7.62 -0.54
N ILE A 106 -3.83 7.66 -1.38
CA ILE A 106 -2.65 6.78 -1.24
C ILE A 106 -1.96 7.02 0.10
N SER A 107 -1.84 8.29 0.52
CA SER A 107 -1.23 8.67 1.79
C SER A 107 -2.04 8.19 2.98
N GLN A 108 -3.37 8.24 2.91
CA GLN A 108 -4.26 7.73 3.95
C GLN A 108 -4.06 6.22 4.14
N VAL A 109 -4.07 5.44 3.05
CA VAL A 109 -3.81 3.99 3.10
C VAL A 109 -2.43 3.70 3.68
N CYS A 110 -1.39 4.40 3.21
CA CYS A 110 -0.03 4.20 3.71
C CYS A 110 0.10 4.57 5.19
N THR A 111 -0.56 5.63 5.65
CA THR A 111 -0.56 6.04 7.06
C THR A 111 -1.24 4.99 7.92
N VAL A 112 -2.39 4.48 7.50
CA VAL A 112 -3.10 3.40 8.20
C VAL A 112 -2.25 2.13 8.23
N ALA A 113 -1.61 1.75 7.11
CA ALA A 113 -0.72 0.61 7.05
C ALA A 113 0.53 0.76 7.93
N LEU A 114 1.02 1.98 8.13
CA LEU A 114 2.11 2.28 9.05
C LEU A 114 1.67 2.18 10.51
N GLN A 115 0.49 2.69 10.85
CA GLN A 115 -0.06 2.71 12.21
C GLN A 115 -0.56 1.34 12.66
N MET A 116 -1.18 0.58 11.75
CA MET A 116 -1.82 -0.71 12.03
C MET A 116 -1.38 -1.79 11.03
N PRO A 117 -0.07 -2.10 10.96
CA PRO A 117 0.41 -3.13 10.05
C PRO A 117 -0.07 -4.51 10.49
N ILE A 118 -0.37 -5.37 9.53
CA ILE A 118 -0.48 -6.81 9.76
C ILE A 118 0.86 -7.31 10.26
N LYS A 119 0.84 -8.01 11.38
CA LYS A 119 2.04 -8.53 12.02
C LYS A 119 2.11 -10.04 11.94
N VAL A 120 3.30 -10.56 11.65
CA VAL A 120 3.54 -12.00 11.46
C VAL A 120 4.78 -12.45 12.23
N PRO A 121 4.80 -13.68 12.76
CA PRO A 121 6.00 -14.22 13.40
C PRO A 121 7.05 -14.54 12.36
N ARG A 122 8.32 -14.21 12.65
CA ARG A 122 9.47 -14.72 11.90
C ARG A 122 10.48 -15.33 12.84
N ARG A 123 10.86 -16.57 12.54
CA ARG A 123 11.99 -17.23 13.20
C ARG A 123 13.30 -16.66 12.66
N ILE A 124 14.15 -16.22 13.56
CA ILE A 124 15.50 -15.73 13.29
C ILE A 124 16.47 -16.53 14.16
N ARG A 125 17.68 -16.74 13.65
CA ARG A 125 18.78 -17.31 14.41
C ARG A 125 19.63 -16.18 14.94
N LYS A 126 19.74 -16.04 16.25
CA LYS A 126 20.62 -15.04 16.89
C LYS A 126 21.77 -15.78 17.57
N LYS A 127 23.00 -15.30 17.37
CA LYS A 127 24.14 -15.78 18.15
C LYS A 127 24.16 -15.06 19.49
N ILE A 128 24.08 -15.82 20.58
CA ILE A 128 24.18 -15.32 21.95
C ILE A 128 25.27 -16.15 22.62
N ALA A 129 26.35 -15.50 23.06
CA ALA A 129 27.48 -16.16 23.73
C ALA A 129 28.10 -17.35 22.94
N GLY A 130 28.15 -17.26 21.60
CA GLY A 130 28.70 -18.31 20.73
C GLY A 130 27.67 -19.31 20.21
N ASP A 131 26.56 -19.50 20.94
CA ASP A 131 25.50 -20.43 20.57
C ASP A 131 24.44 -19.78 19.67
N THR A 132 23.94 -20.57 18.72
CA THR A 132 22.89 -20.12 17.78
C THR A 132 21.52 -20.45 18.34
N VAL A 133 20.86 -19.47 18.95
CA VAL A 133 19.53 -19.64 19.55
C VAL A 133 18.44 -19.24 18.55
N PRO A 134 17.46 -20.12 18.25
CA PRO A 134 16.30 -19.74 17.46
C PRO A 134 15.40 -18.83 18.30
N THR A 135 15.17 -17.62 17.82
CA THR A 135 14.27 -16.63 18.44
C THR A 135 13.17 -16.26 17.45
N THR A 136 11.96 -16.04 17.96
CA THR A 136 10.85 -15.55 17.16
C THR A 136 10.71 -14.05 17.39
N ILE A 137 10.75 -13.27 16.32
CA ILE A 137 10.41 -11.86 16.37
C ILE A 137 9.09 -11.61 15.65
N GLU A 138 8.38 -10.56 16.06
CA GLU A 138 7.20 -10.09 15.36
C GLU A 138 7.62 -9.11 14.25
N ILE A 139 7.16 -9.33 13.02
CA ILE A 139 7.45 -8.46 11.88
C ILE A 139 6.18 -7.80 11.39
N ALA A 140 6.23 -6.48 11.29
CA ALA A 140 5.19 -5.66 10.69
C ALA A 140 5.29 -5.66 9.16
N LEU A 141 4.28 -6.21 8.48
CA LEU A 141 4.18 -6.24 7.02
C LEU A 141 3.43 -5.01 6.49
N LYS A 142 4.05 -3.83 6.62
CA LYS A 142 3.45 -2.53 6.24
C LYS A 142 3.05 -2.49 4.76
N GLN A 143 3.97 -2.88 3.86
CA GLN A 143 3.73 -2.91 2.41
C GLN A 143 2.58 -3.85 2.06
N PHE A 144 2.60 -5.08 2.58
CA PHE A 144 1.52 -6.05 2.38
C PHE A 144 0.17 -5.53 2.86
N THR A 145 0.17 -4.83 4.00
CA THR A 145 -1.04 -4.20 4.55
C THR A 145 -1.56 -3.15 3.56
N ALA A 146 -0.71 -2.24 3.07
CA ALA A 146 -1.12 -1.25 2.07
C ALA A 146 -1.66 -1.90 0.78
N SER A 147 -0.95 -2.90 0.24
CA SER A 147 -1.38 -3.64 -0.97
C SER A 147 -2.77 -4.26 -0.81
N LEU A 148 -3.08 -4.83 0.36
CA LEU A 148 -4.40 -5.37 0.65
C LEU A 148 -5.50 -4.31 0.68
N PHE A 149 -5.24 -3.13 1.26
CA PHE A 149 -6.22 -2.05 1.27
C PHE A 149 -6.51 -1.54 -0.15
N PHE A 150 -5.47 -1.35 -0.95
CA PHE A 150 -5.63 -0.97 -2.35
C PHE A 150 -6.46 -2.00 -3.12
N GLU A 151 -6.20 -3.30 -2.93
CA GLU A 151 -6.97 -4.38 -3.56
C GLU A 151 -8.42 -4.44 -3.06
N ALA A 152 -8.67 -4.17 -1.77
CA ALA A 152 -10.02 -4.11 -1.23
C ALA A 152 -10.84 -2.93 -1.79
N VAL A 153 -10.20 -1.78 -1.99
CA VAL A 153 -10.83 -0.63 -2.67
C VAL A 153 -11.12 -0.97 -4.14
N ASP A 154 -10.17 -1.60 -4.82
CA ASP A 154 -10.35 -2.02 -6.21
C ASP A 154 -11.50 -3.00 -6.35
N GLU A 155 -11.59 -4.00 -5.47
CA GLU A 155 -12.70 -4.95 -5.42
C GLU A 155 -14.04 -4.26 -5.12
N ALA A 156 -14.07 -3.32 -4.18
CA ALA A 156 -15.28 -2.55 -3.87
C ALA A 156 -15.78 -1.70 -5.05
N LEU A 157 -14.86 -1.34 -5.94
CA LEU A 157 -15.11 -0.64 -7.21
C LEU A 157 -15.19 -1.61 -8.40
N GLU A 158 -15.50 -2.89 -8.16
CA GLU A 158 -15.66 -3.93 -9.18
C GLU A 158 -14.44 -4.08 -10.10
N TRP A 159 -13.24 -4.00 -9.52
CA TRP A 159 -11.96 -4.01 -10.21
C TRP A 159 -11.72 -2.85 -11.16
N ARG A 160 -12.47 -1.76 -10.99
CA ARG A 160 -12.34 -0.54 -11.78
C ARG A 160 -11.65 0.57 -11.00
N SER A 161 -10.97 0.36 -9.89
CA SER A 161 -10.16 1.43 -9.28
C SER A 161 -8.99 1.79 -10.20
N PRO A 162 -8.60 3.08 -10.31
CA PRO A 162 -7.39 3.47 -11.00
C PRO A 162 -6.11 3.01 -10.27
N LEU A 163 -6.23 2.57 -9.02
CA LEU A 163 -5.11 2.19 -8.16
C LEU A 163 -4.97 0.67 -8.11
N LYS A 164 -3.94 0.14 -8.77
CA LYS A 164 -3.65 -1.31 -8.87
C LYS A 164 -2.44 -1.66 -8.00
N ALA A 165 -2.65 -2.46 -6.96
CA ALA A 165 -1.58 -2.90 -6.07
C ALA A 165 -0.82 -4.11 -6.59
N GLU A 166 0.52 -4.02 -6.54
CA GLU A 166 1.48 -5.00 -7.03
C GLU A 166 1.05 -5.71 -8.33
N PRO A 167 0.72 -4.96 -9.40
CA PRO A 167 0.33 -5.56 -10.67
C PRO A 167 1.54 -6.18 -11.36
N ASN A 168 1.39 -7.42 -11.81
CA ASN A 168 2.48 -8.15 -12.43
C ASN A 168 2.60 -7.82 -13.92
N TYR A 169 3.82 -7.56 -14.36
CA TYR A 169 4.20 -7.42 -15.76
C TYR A 169 5.26 -8.45 -16.11
N ASN A 170 5.22 -8.94 -17.34
CA ASN A 170 6.33 -9.69 -17.91
C ASN A 170 7.53 -8.74 -18.08
N GLY A 171 8.67 -9.06 -17.47
CA GLY A 171 9.86 -8.19 -17.52
C GLY A 171 10.46 -8.01 -18.91
N ASN A 172 10.20 -8.93 -19.84
CA ASN A 172 10.71 -8.88 -21.21
C ASN A 172 9.71 -8.23 -22.16
N SER A 173 8.47 -8.76 -22.23
CA SER A 173 7.46 -8.24 -23.15
C SER A 173 6.74 -6.99 -22.65
N LYS A 174 7.00 -6.57 -21.40
CA LYS A 174 6.34 -5.45 -20.69
C LYS A 174 4.83 -5.60 -20.51
N LYS A 175 4.23 -6.68 -21.02
CA LYS A 175 2.78 -6.92 -20.94
C LYS A 175 2.28 -7.15 -19.53
N ALA A 176 1.16 -6.52 -19.22
CA ALA A 176 0.43 -6.72 -17.98
C ALA A 176 -0.15 -8.14 -17.91
N LEU A 177 -0.06 -8.76 -16.73
CA LEU A 177 -0.66 -10.07 -16.47
C LEU A 177 -2.03 -9.86 -15.83
N LEU A 178 -3.07 -10.03 -16.65
CA LEU A 178 -4.46 -9.73 -16.32
C LEU A 178 -5.17 -10.94 -15.69
N GLY A 179 -6.07 -10.66 -14.76
CA GLY A 179 -7.03 -11.60 -14.20
C GLY A 179 -8.43 -11.40 -14.79
N GLU A 180 -9.44 -11.84 -14.05
CA GLU A 180 -10.86 -11.64 -14.40
C GLU A 180 -11.54 -10.73 -13.36
N PRO A 181 -12.18 -9.63 -13.78
CA PRO A 181 -12.22 -9.07 -15.15
C PRO A 181 -10.84 -8.55 -15.61
N VAL A 182 -10.68 -8.20 -16.89
CA VAL A 182 -9.37 -7.81 -17.48
C VAL A 182 -8.69 -6.60 -16.83
N THR A 183 -9.42 -5.80 -16.07
CA THR A 183 -8.88 -4.68 -15.28
C THR A 183 -8.27 -5.12 -13.95
N ARG A 184 -8.46 -6.37 -13.54
CA ARG A 184 -7.92 -6.97 -12.31
C ARG A 184 -6.50 -7.49 -12.53
N PRO A 185 -5.56 -7.25 -11.61
CA PRO A 185 -4.26 -7.90 -11.66
C PRO A 185 -4.31 -9.41 -11.43
N LYS A 186 -3.58 -10.19 -12.23
CA LYS A 186 -3.41 -11.63 -12.00
C LYS A 186 -2.63 -11.88 -10.71
N ARG A 187 -3.20 -12.68 -9.83
CA ARG A 187 -2.59 -13.14 -8.58
C ARG A 187 -2.00 -14.54 -8.76
N PHE A 188 -0.81 -14.75 -8.20
CA PHE A 188 -0.08 -16.02 -8.26
C PHE A 188 0.14 -16.64 -6.88
N GLY A 189 -0.04 -15.84 -5.83
CA GLY A 189 0.14 -16.29 -4.46
C GLY A 189 -1.05 -17.09 -3.92
N SER A 190 -1.00 -17.34 -2.61
CA SER A 190 -2.08 -18.04 -1.91
C SER A 190 -3.28 -17.12 -1.65
N ALA A 191 -4.41 -17.70 -1.23
CA ALA A 191 -5.57 -16.93 -0.77
C ALA A 191 -5.25 -15.98 0.41
N VAL A 192 -4.22 -16.30 1.20
CA VAL A 192 -3.78 -15.48 2.35
C VAL A 192 -2.72 -14.47 1.95
N GLN A 193 -1.86 -14.80 0.99
CA GLN A 193 -0.80 -13.92 0.48
C GLN A 193 -0.90 -13.86 -1.05
N PRO A 194 -1.83 -13.06 -1.61
CA PRO A 194 -2.13 -13.12 -3.04
C PRO A 194 -0.99 -12.59 -3.94
N PHE A 195 -0.14 -11.72 -3.38
CA PHE A 195 0.96 -11.07 -4.10
C PHE A 195 2.22 -11.93 -4.22
N TRP A 196 2.39 -12.93 -3.34
CA TRP A 196 3.61 -13.72 -3.21
C TRP A 196 3.35 -15.22 -3.00
N PRO A 197 4.22 -16.12 -3.47
CA PRO A 197 5.46 -15.84 -4.20
C PRO A 197 5.19 -15.40 -5.65
N ARG A 198 5.97 -14.43 -6.13
CA ARG A 198 5.92 -13.97 -7.51
C ARG A 198 6.78 -14.87 -8.41
N PRO A 199 6.28 -15.35 -9.55
CA PRO A 199 7.09 -16.06 -10.53
C PRO A 199 8.34 -15.27 -10.96
N LYS A 200 9.43 -15.99 -11.25
CA LYS A 200 10.67 -15.38 -11.74
C LYS A 200 10.44 -14.66 -13.08
N GLY A 201 11.17 -13.57 -13.28
CA GLY A 201 11.09 -12.76 -14.51
C GLY A 201 9.95 -11.72 -14.51
N LEU A 202 9.07 -11.74 -13.52
CA LEU A 202 8.01 -10.74 -13.38
C LEU A 202 8.50 -9.49 -12.64
N LEU A 203 7.93 -8.36 -13.03
CA LEU A 203 8.10 -7.06 -12.37
C LEU A 203 6.74 -6.62 -11.82
N ALA A 204 6.73 -6.05 -10.62
CA ALA A 204 5.57 -5.33 -10.13
C ALA A 204 6.07 -4.12 -9.34
N PRO A 205 5.74 -2.90 -9.77
CA PRO A 205 5.75 -1.73 -8.89
C PRO A 205 4.79 -1.97 -7.71
N ASP A 206 5.05 -1.33 -6.57
CA ASP A 206 4.17 -1.45 -5.40
C ASP A 206 2.73 -1.03 -5.70
N LEU A 207 2.58 0.06 -6.46
CA LEU A 207 1.29 0.58 -6.90
C LEU A 207 1.42 1.13 -8.32
N VAL A 208 0.38 0.91 -9.12
CA VAL A 208 0.22 1.57 -10.42
C VAL A 208 -1.06 2.39 -10.40
N VAL A 209 -0.96 3.60 -10.92
CA VAL A 209 -2.08 4.49 -11.20
C VAL A 209 -2.36 4.45 -12.69
N VAL A 210 -3.52 3.93 -13.08
CA VAL A 210 -3.96 3.91 -14.49
C VAL A 210 -4.68 5.19 -14.88
N GLU A 211 -4.52 5.61 -16.14
CA GLU A 211 -5.20 6.78 -16.72
C GLU A 211 -6.69 6.46 -16.91
N TYR A 212 -6.99 5.35 -17.60
CA TYR A 212 -8.34 4.90 -17.91
C TYR A 212 -8.67 3.65 -17.10
N ARG A 213 -9.41 3.86 -16.00
CA ARG A 213 -9.73 2.84 -14.99
C ARG A 213 -10.61 1.66 -15.47
N GLN A 214 -11.23 1.79 -16.63
CA GLN A 214 -12.04 0.74 -17.27
C GLN A 214 -11.22 -0.11 -18.26
N GLU A 215 -10.00 0.31 -18.57
CA GLU A 215 -9.09 -0.40 -19.47
C GLU A 215 -8.06 -1.21 -18.66
N PRO A 216 -7.45 -2.25 -19.27
CA PRO A 216 -6.34 -2.98 -18.67
C PRO A 216 -5.18 -2.05 -18.26
N PHE A 217 -4.46 -2.43 -17.20
CA PHE A 217 -3.31 -1.68 -16.70
C PHE A 217 -2.04 -1.92 -17.53
N GLU A 218 -2.17 -1.97 -18.85
CA GLU A 218 -1.02 -2.04 -19.77
C GLU A 218 -0.14 -0.81 -19.62
N THR A 219 1.16 -0.93 -19.90
CA THR A 219 2.15 0.14 -19.62
C THR A 219 1.83 1.47 -20.31
N GLU A 220 1.09 1.43 -21.41
CA GLU A 220 0.58 2.56 -22.16
C GLU A 220 -0.47 3.34 -21.36
N ASN A 221 -1.37 2.62 -20.68
CA ASN A 221 -2.44 3.15 -19.83
C ASN A 221 -1.98 3.49 -18.39
N VAL A 222 -0.69 3.32 -18.08
CA VAL A 222 -0.14 3.70 -16.76
C VAL A 222 0.21 5.18 -16.75
N PHE A 223 -0.39 5.93 -15.82
CA PHE A 223 0.02 7.30 -15.50
C PHE A 223 1.29 7.27 -14.63
N ALA A 224 1.26 6.50 -13.55
CA ALA A 224 2.37 6.40 -12.61
C ALA A 224 2.57 4.98 -12.07
N ALA A 225 3.80 4.50 -12.11
CA ALA A 225 4.32 3.38 -11.35
C ALA A 225 4.99 3.93 -10.09
N VAL A 226 4.37 3.68 -8.94
CA VAL A 226 4.78 4.22 -7.65
C VAL A 226 5.47 3.12 -6.85
N GLU A 227 6.72 3.36 -6.47
CA GLU A 227 7.42 2.59 -5.44
C GLU A 227 7.15 3.25 -4.08
N ILE A 228 6.75 2.46 -3.09
CA ILE A 228 6.39 2.94 -1.75
C ILE A 228 7.46 2.48 -0.77
N LYS A 229 8.03 3.40 0.00
CA LYS A 229 9.06 3.09 1.00
C LYS A 229 8.60 3.48 2.39
N PHE A 230 8.33 2.45 3.19
CA PHE A 230 8.03 2.58 4.62
C PHE A 230 9.31 2.76 5.44
N PRO A 231 9.20 3.20 6.72
CA PRO A 231 10.38 3.38 7.57
C PRO A 231 11.13 2.06 7.75
N GLY A 232 12.44 2.11 7.50
CA GLY A 232 13.34 0.95 7.51
C GLY A 232 13.48 0.24 6.16
N ASP A 233 12.81 0.71 5.10
CA ASP A 233 12.99 0.25 3.71
C ASP A 233 13.64 1.34 2.85
N TRP A 234 14.43 0.96 1.87
CA TRP A 234 15.22 1.87 1.04
C TRP A 234 14.98 1.64 -0.45
N ALA A 235 14.94 2.74 -1.21
CA ALA A 235 14.89 2.68 -2.67
C ALA A 235 16.20 2.13 -3.24
N VAL A 236 16.09 1.19 -4.18
CA VAL A 236 17.25 0.58 -4.84
C VAL A 236 17.32 1.07 -6.28
N SER A 237 18.44 1.69 -6.68
CA SER A 237 18.60 2.26 -8.03
C SER A 237 18.37 1.25 -9.15
N LYS A 238 18.77 -0.02 -8.94
CA LYS A 238 18.52 -1.10 -9.90
C LYS A 238 17.04 -1.39 -10.09
N GLN A 239 16.26 -1.34 -9.02
CA GLN A 239 14.81 -1.53 -9.06
C GLN A 239 14.14 -0.38 -9.82
N MET A 240 14.49 0.87 -9.49
CA MET A 240 13.97 2.05 -10.18
C MET A 240 14.28 2.03 -11.68
N LYS A 241 15.52 1.67 -12.06
CA LYS A 241 15.90 1.51 -13.47
C LYS A 241 15.06 0.45 -14.18
N ARG A 242 14.76 -0.70 -13.52
CA ARG A 242 13.90 -1.74 -14.10
C ARG A 242 12.48 -1.23 -14.31
N TYR A 243 11.92 -0.43 -13.40
CA TYR A 243 10.61 0.18 -13.60
C TYR A 243 10.61 1.24 -14.70
N VAL A 244 11.67 2.04 -14.82
CA VAL A 244 11.82 2.97 -15.94
C VAL A 244 11.84 2.22 -17.26
N THR A 245 12.64 1.14 -17.36
CA THR A 245 12.67 0.29 -18.57
C THR A 245 11.31 -0.33 -18.87
N LEU A 246 10.60 -0.81 -17.84
CA LEU A 246 9.24 -1.35 -17.97
C LEU A 246 8.27 -0.30 -18.52
N MET A 247 8.30 0.92 -17.99
CA MET A 247 7.36 2.00 -18.34
C MET A 247 7.79 2.81 -19.58
N THR A 248 8.95 2.51 -20.16
CA THR A 248 9.43 3.16 -21.40
C THR A 248 8.70 2.56 -22.60
N PRO A 249 7.93 3.37 -23.36
CA PRO A 249 7.29 2.92 -24.59
C PRO A 249 8.31 2.43 -25.63
N GLU A 250 7.91 1.51 -26.50
CA GLU A 250 8.77 1.04 -27.61
C GLU A 250 8.84 2.07 -28.75
N THR A 251 7.78 2.86 -28.93
CA THR A 251 7.64 3.84 -30.01
C THR A 251 7.11 5.17 -29.49
N GLY A 252 7.13 6.22 -30.31
CA GLY A 252 6.62 7.55 -29.99
C GLY A 252 7.71 8.59 -29.76
N ILE A 253 7.28 9.80 -29.38
CA ILE A 253 8.18 10.95 -29.21
C ILE A 253 8.80 10.90 -27.81
N ASN A 254 10.13 10.94 -27.72
CA ASN A 254 10.89 10.94 -26.47
C ASN A 254 10.54 9.79 -25.49
N PRO A 255 10.59 8.51 -25.91
CA PRO A 255 10.17 7.37 -25.08
C PRO A 255 10.95 7.26 -23.77
N ALA A 256 12.26 7.55 -23.81
CA ALA A 256 13.11 7.55 -22.62
C ALA A 256 12.71 8.61 -21.58
N LYS A 257 12.16 9.75 -22.04
CA LYS A 257 11.58 10.75 -21.14
C LYS A 257 10.31 10.17 -20.52
N ILE A 258 9.36 9.72 -21.34
CA ILE A 258 8.08 9.17 -20.88
C ILE A 258 8.28 8.10 -19.80
N GLY A 259 9.15 7.12 -20.04
CA GLY A 259 9.40 6.05 -19.08
C GLY A 259 9.96 6.52 -17.74
N LYS A 260 10.79 7.58 -17.72
CA LYS A 260 11.28 8.19 -16.48
C LYS A 260 10.17 8.94 -15.74
N GLU A 261 9.30 9.63 -16.47
CA GLU A 261 8.25 10.47 -15.87
C GLU A 261 7.09 9.64 -15.29
N LYS A 262 6.86 8.44 -15.81
CA LYS A 262 5.91 7.48 -15.26
C LYS A 262 6.35 6.85 -13.94
N VAL A 263 7.61 6.94 -13.53
CA VAL A 263 8.07 6.31 -12.28
C VAL A 263 8.15 7.32 -11.15
N ALA A 264 7.55 7.00 -10.01
CA ALA A 264 7.54 7.84 -8.82
C ALA A 264 8.01 7.08 -7.57
N LEU A 265 8.57 7.81 -6.61
CA LEU A 265 8.93 7.30 -5.30
C LEU A 265 8.09 8.01 -4.24
N LEU A 266 7.42 7.24 -3.38
CA LEU A 266 6.65 7.74 -2.25
C LEU A 266 7.24 7.20 -0.95
N ARG A 267 7.86 8.07 -0.15
CA ARG A 267 8.34 7.72 1.20
C ARG A 267 7.24 7.95 2.22
N VAL A 268 7.11 7.03 3.16
CA VAL A 268 6.09 7.07 4.20
C VAL A 268 6.80 7.21 5.55
N PRO A 269 6.46 8.22 6.37
CA PRO A 269 5.40 9.23 6.17
C PRO A 269 5.86 10.50 5.44
N GLU A 270 7.13 10.64 5.06
CA GLU A 270 7.76 11.90 4.66
C GLU A 270 7.07 12.56 3.44
N ASP A 271 6.56 11.76 2.51
CA ASP A 271 5.91 12.22 1.30
C ASP A 271 4.37 12.13 1.38
N CYS A 272 3.82 11.63 2.49
CA CYS A 272 2.40 11.52 2.78
C CYS A 272 1.84 12.86 3.27
N VAL A 273 1.52 13.76 2.33
CA VAL A 273 0.94 15.07 2.61
C VAL A 273 -0.58 15.09 2.35
N GLY A 274 -1.34 15.76 3.22
CA GLY A 274 -2.78 15.97 3.06
C GLY A 274 -3.68 15.19 4.01
N PHE A 275 -3.14 14.29 4.85
CA PHE A 275 -3.89 13.66 5.93
C PHE A 275 -3.56 14.34 7.26
N LYS A 276 -4.45 15.21 7.73
CA LYS A 276 -4.52 15.55 9.16
C LYS A 276 -5.45 14.54 9.78
N ALA A 277 -4.92 13.58 10.54
CA ALA A 277 -5.77 12.86 11.49
C ALA A 277 -6.42 13.93 12.37
N GLU A 278 -7.74 13.88 12.54
CA GLU A 278 -8.38 14.74 13.55
C GLU A 278 -7.71 14.45 14.89
N GLU A 279 -6.91 15.40 15.37
CA GLU A 279 -6.45 15.39 16.75
C GLU A 279 -7.72 15.39 17.60
N LYS A 280 -7.97 14.30 18.34
CA LYS A 280 -8.90 14.36 19.45
C LYS A 280 -8.36 15.44 20.38
N ASN A 281 -9.00 16.61 20.34
CA ASN A 281 -8.77 17.69 21.27
C ASN A 281 -8.89 17.14 22.70
N SER A 282 -7.76 16.82 23.31
CA SER A 282 -7.67 16.65 24.74
C SER A 282 -7.72 18.06 25.32
N SER A 283 -8.92 18.50 25.64
CA SER A 283 -9.15 19.74 26.36
C SER A 283 -8.70 19.61 27.82
N MET A 284 -7.39 19.57 28.05
CA MET A 284 -6.85 19.97 29.34
C MET A 284 -6.79 21.50 29.36
N LYS A 285 -7.91 22.12 29.78
CA LYS A 285 -7.93 23.52 30.22
C LYS A 285 -6.95 23.66 31.38
N GLY A 286 -5.75 24.17 31.09
CA GLY A 286 -4.83 24.67 32.09
C GLY A 286 -5.48 25.85 32.82
N ASN A 287 -5.79 25.64 34.10
CA ASN A 287 -6.31 26.67 34.99
C ASN A 287 -5.18 27.68 35.28
N LYS A 288 -5.12 28.78 34.52
CA LYS A 288 -4.30 29.93 34.89
C LYS A 288 -5.11 30.80 35.85
N ASN A 289 -4.99 30.52 37.15
CA ASN A 289 -5.33 31.48 38.18
C ASN A 289 -4.45 32.72 37.99
N ARG A 290 -5.11 33.85 37.77
CA ARG A 290 -4.53 35.18 37.79
C ARG A 290 -5.25 35.95 38.89
N ARG A 291 -4.65 35.98 40.08
CA ARG A 291 -4.74 37.05 41.08
C ARG A 291 -3.68 36.80 42.13
#